data_AF-A0A699YIS5-F1
#
_entry.id   AF-A0A699YIS5-F1
#
_cell.length_a   1.000
_cell.length_b   1.000
_cell.length_c   1.000
_cell.angle_alpha   90.00
_cell.angle_beta   90.00
_cell.angle_gamma   90.00
#
_symmetry.space_group_name_H-M   'P 1'
#
loop_
_entity.id
_entity.type
_entity.pdbx_description
1 polymer ?
#
loop_
_entity_poly.entity_id
_entity_poly.type
_entity_poly.pdbx_seq_one_letter_code
_entity_poly.pdbx_strand_id
1 'polypeptide(L)'
;MPKLCTSALQAANVVTPTAPKLLTRRLCFYTGPAPPSFFDADSQVLCLPLTESNLYQVLMATTALPFISPDCTYIAGLGHGLYCDAALTDYNLNCVIRDAAWPTLLLSMSCDGGPILANIWDTYVPWRKLPASTWEHVSVLSPTSHYAARLPSCQLPNTWDFFATQYIKQPHLRMKAWDAAYEEPGVVTFIVMAL
;
A
#
# COMPACT_ATOMS: atom_id res chain seq x y z
N MET A 1 -4.47 -11.10 20.53
CA MET A 1 -3.17 -11.32 19.86
C MET A 1 -2.94 -10.36 18.68
N PRO A 2 -3.90 -10.11 17.75
CA PRO A 2 -3.66 -9.26 16.56
C PRO A 2 -3.23 -7.82 16.90
N LYS A 3 -3.91 -7.18 17.85
CA LYS A 3 -3.61 -5.82 18.31
C LYS A 3 -2.17 -5.64 18.82
N LEU A 4 -1.60 -6.69 19.44
CA LEU A 4 -0.23 -6.64 19.99
C LEU A 4 0.82 -6.69 18.87
N CYS A 5 0.56 -7.47 17.82
CA CYS A 5 1.40 -7.50 16.62
C CYS A 5 1.38 -6.14 15.91
N THR A 6 0.21 -5.52 15.75
CA THR A 6 0.10 -4.18 15.16
C THR A 6 0.88 -3.13 15.95
N SER A 7 0.75 -3.11 17.28
CA SER A 7 1.50 -2.19 18.13
C SER A 7 3.02 -2.38 18.02
N ALA A 8 3.49 -3.62 17.89
CA ALA A 8 4.91 -3.91 17.67
C ALA A 8 5.41 -3.40 16.31
N LEU A 9 4.62 -3.56 15.24
CA LEU A 9 4.95 -3.01 13.92
C LEU A 9 5.01 -1.48 13.93
N GLN A 10 4.04 -0.84 14.59
CA GLN A 10 4.02 0.61 14.72
C GLN A 10 5.23 1.11 15.53
N ALA A 11 5.57 0.46 16.65
CA ALA A 11 6.74 0.79 17.44
C ALA A 11 8.06 0.59 16.66
N ALA A 12 8.16 -0.49 15.90
CA ALA A 12 9.31 -0.72 15.00
C ALA A 12 9.43 0.40 13.97
N ASN A 13 8.30 0.85 13.38
CA ASN A 13 8.28 1.93 12.41
C ASN A 13 8.77 3.28 12.97
N VAL A 14 8.57 3.54 14.27
CA VAL A 14 9.09 4.76 14.92
C VAL A 14 10.62 4.80 14.85
N VAL A 15 11.28 3.66 15.01
CA VAL A 15 12.75 3.56 14.93
C VAL A 15 13.24 3.77 13.50
N THR A 16 12.69 3.02 12.53
CA THR A 16 13.03 3.14 11.12
C THR A 16 11.92 2.52 10.25
N PRO A 17 11.64 3.07 9.04
CA PRO A 17 10.62 2.53 8.14
C PRO A 17 10.86 1.08 7.69
N THR A 18 12.08 0.56 7.85
CA THR A 18 12.44 -0.82 7.46
C THR A 18 12.31 -1.83 8.59
N ALA A 19 12.29 -1.41 9.86
CA ALA A 19 12.25 -2.31 11.00
C ALA A 19 10.99 -3.20 11.09
N PRO A 20 9.79 -2.77 10.66
CA PRO A 20 8.62 -3.65 10.61
C PRO A 20 8.88 -4.96 9.83
N LYS A 21 9.75 -4.92 8.80
CA LYS A 21 10.11 -6.08 8.00
C LYS A 21 10.80 -7.19 8.80
N LEU A 22 11.38 -6.88 9.96
CA LEU A 22 12.00 -7.86 10.86
C LEU A 22 10.97 -8.69 11.64
N LEU A 23 9.72 -8.21 11.73
CA LEU A 23 8.65 -8.83 12.49
C LEU A 23 7.61 -9.51 11.61
N THR A 24 7.74 -9.37 10.29
CA THR A 24 6.79 -9.85 9.29
C THR A 24 7.47 -10.69 8.24
N ARG A 25 6.72 -11.57 7.60
CA ARG A 25 7.15 -12.23 6.36
C ARG A 25 6.39 -11.67 5.18
N ARG A 26 7.09 -11.19 4.15
CA ARG A 26 6.48 -10.70 2.91
C ARG A 26 6.00 -11.88 2.07
N LEU A 27 4.73 -11.84 1.67
CA LEU A 27 4.12 -12.84 0.79
C LEU A 27 3.80 -12.19 -0.55
N CYS A 28 4.09 -12.89 -1.65
CA CYS A 28 3.65 -12.50 -2.98
C CYS A 28 2.82 -13.64 -3.58
N PHE A 29 1.56 -13.36 -3.88
CA PHE A 29 0.73 -14.27 -4.65
C PHE A 29 0.79 -13.87 -6.12
N TYR A 30 1.12 -14.81 -7.00
CA TYR A 30 1.33 -14.53 -8.42
C TYR A 30 0.59 -15.52 -9.30
N THR A 31 0.28 -15.09 -10.53
CA THR A 31 -0.20 -15.95 -11.61
C THR A 31 0.91 -16.10 -12.65
N GLY A 32 0.90 -17.21 -13.38
CA GLY A 32 1.89 -17.50 -14.41
C GLY A 32 2.92 -18.57 -14.03
N PRO A 33 3.90 -18.84 -14.90
CA PRO A 33 4.76 -20.01 -14.79
C PRO A 33 5.91 -19.87 -13.78
N ALA A 34 6.25 -18.66 -13.37
CA ALA A 34 7.35 -18.39 -12.45
C ALA A 34 7.05 -17.16 -11.56
N PRO A 35 7.65 -17.09 -10.37
CA PRO A 35 7.59 -15.90 -9.52
C PRO A 35 8.04 -14.63 -10.24
N PRO A 36 7.56 -13.44 -9.84
CA PRO A 36 8.01 -12.19 -10.45
C PRO A 36 9.51 -11.98 -10.25
N SER A 37 10.22 -11.71 -11.35
CA SER A 37 11.68 -11.56 -11.39
C SER A 37 12.20 -10.22 -10.87
N PHE A 38 11.31 -9.26 -10.58
CA PHE A 38 11.69 -7.97 -9.98
C PHE A 38 11.95 -8.09 -8.47
N PHE A 39 11.65 -9.24 -7.84
CA PHE A 39 12.10 -9.53 -6.49
C PHE A 39 13.54 -10.02 -6.53
N ASP A 40 14.44 -9.28 -5.85
CA ASP A 40 15.82 -9.72 -5.65
C ASP A 40 15.88 -10.99 -4.79
N ALA A 41 16.91 -11.81 -4.95
CA ALA A 41 17.13 -13.01 -4.15
C ALA A 41 17.21 -12.71 -2.65
N ASP A 42 17.70 -11.52 -2.29
CA ASP A 42 17.82 -11.04 -0.90
C ASP A 42 16.51 -10.50 -0.31
N SER A 43 15.43 -10.43 -1.10
CA SER A 43 14.18 -9.77 -0.71
C SER A 43 13.35 -10.52 0.34
N GLN A 44 13.74 -11.76 0.69
CA GLN A 44 13.05 -12.66 1.64
C GLN A 44 11.55 -12.83 1.36
N VAL A 45 11.11 -12.57 0.12
CA VAL A 45 9.70 -12.71 -0.28
C VAL A 45 9.37 -14.17 -0.51
N LEU A 46 8.32 -14.66 0.15
CA LEU A 46 7.76 -15.97 -0.17
C LEU A 46 6.73 -15.81 -1.29
N CYS A 47 7.10 -16.23 -2.49
CA CYS A 47 6.20 -16.25 -3.65
C CYS A 47 5.41 -17.55 -3.72
N LEU A 48 4.09 -17.44 -3.86
CA LEU A 48 3.15 -18.56 -3.89
C LEU A 48 2.18 -18.39 -5.08
N PRO A 49 1.72 -19.48 -5.71
CA PRO A 49 0.72 -19.37 -6.76
C PRO A 49 -0.60 -18.86 -6.20
N LEU A 50 -1.20 -17.89 -6.90
CA LEU A 50 -2.59 -17.50 -6.69
C LEU A 50 -3.47 -18.53 -7.40
N THR A 51 -4.39 -19.13 -6.65
CA THR A 51 -5.30 -20.18 -7.11
C THR A 51 -6.74 -19.80 -6.77
N GLU A 52 -7.70 -20.41 -7.44
CA GLU A 52 -9.12 -20.23 -7.09
C GLU A 52 -9.41 -20.57 -5.61
N SER A 53 -8.71 -21.56 -5.07
CA SER A 53 -8.89 -22.01 -3.68
C SER A 53 -8.36 -21.05 -2.62
N ASN A 54 -7.42 -20.15 -2.97
CA ASN A 54 -6.85 -19.18 -2.04
C ASN A 54 -7.23 -17.72 -2.37
N LEU A 55 -7.81 -17.46 -3.54
CA LEU A 55 -8.12 -16.12 -4.05
C LEU A 55 -8.87 -15.26 -3.05
N TYR A 56 -9.96 -15.76 -2.47
CA TYR A 56 -10.78 -14.98 -1.54
C TYR A 56 -10.01 -14.61 -0.26
N GLN A 57 -9.27 -15.55 0.33
CA GLN A 57 -8.49 -15.31 1.53
C GLN A 57 -7.30 -14.38 1.27
N VAL A 58 -6.68 -14.47 0.09
CA VAL A 58 -5.63 -13.55 -0.34
C VAL A 58 -6.19 -12.15 -0.49
N LEU A 59 -7.33 -11.98 -1.16
CA LEU A 59 -8.00 -10.68 -1.29
C LEU A 59 -8.34 -10.09 0.09
N MET A 60 -8.93 -10.89 0.98
CA MET A 60 -9.19 -10.48 2.37
C MET A 60 -7.90 -10.02 3.07
N ALA A 61 -6.82 -10.79 2.97
CA ALA A 61 -5.53 -10.44 3.56
C ALA A 61 -4.95 -9.14 2.99
N THR A 62 -5.04 -8.92 1.67
CA THR A 62 -4.55 -7.68 1.03
C THR A 62 -5.32 -6.43 1.46
N THR A 63 -6.50 -6.60 2.05
CA THR A 63 -7.31 -5.49 2.58
C THR A 63 -7.34 -5.43 4.11
N ALA A 64 -6.63 -6.35 4.78
CA ALA A 64 -6.66 -6.52 6.23
C ALA A 64 -5.81 -5.45 6.95
N LEU A 65 -6.28 -4.21 6.92
CA LEU A 65 -5.72 -3.08 7.66
C LEU A 65 -6.15 -3.12 9.14
N PRO A 66 -5.20 -3.06 10.08
CA PRO A 66 -5.51 -3.00 11.49
C PRO A 66 -6.47 -1.87 11.83
N PHE A 67 -7.46 -2.16 12.69
CA PHE A 67 -8.51 -1.24 13.14
C PHE A 67 -9.54 -0.80 12.09
N ILE A 68 -9.35 -1.13 10.81
CA ILE A 68 -10.25 -0.75 9.71
C ILE A 68 -11.08 -1.94 9.25
N SER A 69 -10.45 -3.10 9.06
CA SER A 69 -11.06 -4.29 8.47
C SER A 69 -10.81 -5.53 9.33
N PRO A 70 -11.61 -6.61 9.17
CA PRO A 70 -11.37 -7.88 9.85
C PRO A 70 -10.00 -8.48 9.55
N ASP A 71 -9.42 -9.18 10.54
CA ASP A 71 -8.19 -9.94 10.35
C ASP A 71 -8.41 -11.13 9.40
N CYS A 72 -7.42 -11.44 8.56
CA CYS A 72 -7.38 -12.69 7.82
C CYS A 72 -6.51 -13.71 8.58
N THR A 73 -7.10 -14.80 9.04
CA THR A 73 -6.43 -15.77 9.94
C THR A 73 -6.10 -17.11 9.28
N TYR A 74 -6.44 -17.27 8.00
CA TYR A 74 -6.28 -18.51 7.25
C TYR A 74 -6.15 -18.22 5.76
N ILE A 75 -5.18 -18.86 5.10
CA ILE A 75 -5.07 -18.88 3.64
C ILE A 75 -4.89 -20.34 3.19
N ALA A 76 -5.67 -20.78 2.21
CA ALA A 76 -5.51 -22.12 1.65
C ALA A 76 -4.10 -22.31 1.06
N GLY A 77 -3.45 -23.42 1.43
CA GLY A 77 -2.05 -23.70 1.07
C GLY A 77 -1.00 -23.15 2.04
N LEU A 78 -1.35 -22.20 2.91
CA LEU A 78 -0.47 -21.72 4.00
C LEU A 78 -0.94 -22.15 5.40
N GLY A 79 -2.25 -22.36 5.58
CA GLY A 79 -2.84 -22.72 6.85
C GLY A 79 -3.17 -21.49 7.71
N HIS A 80 -3.12 -21.67 9.03
CA HIS A 80 -3.45 -20.62 9.99
C HIS A 80 -2.26 -19.70 10.25
N GLY A 81 -2.53 -18.40 10.31
CA GLY A 81 -1.55 -17.35 10.57
C GLY A 81 -2.25 -16.00 10.64
N LEU A 82 -1.57 -14.94 11.05
CA LEU A 82 -2.12 -13.57 10.96
C LEU A 82 -1.63 -12.94 9.66
N TYR A 83 -2.55 -12.76 8.71
CA TYR A 83 -2.27 -12.13 7.41
C TYR A 83 -2.86 -10.72 7.41
N CYS A 84 -2.01 -9.73 7.17
CA CYS A 84 -2.35 -8.32 7.16
C CYS A 84 -1.99 -7.70 5.81
N ASP A 85 -2.58 -6.53 5.55
CA ASP A 85 -2.28 -5.71 4.38
C ASP A 85 -0.77 -5.40 4.28
N ALA A 86 -0.21 -5.52 3.08
CA ALA A 86 1.19 -5.21 2.81
C ALA A 86 1.52 -3.73 2.98
N ALA A 87 0.52 -2.83 3.00
CA ALA A 87 0.66 -1.42 3.32
C ALA A 87 1.42 -1.16 4.62
N LEU A 88 1.39 -2.11 5.57
CA LEU A 88 2.14 -2.02 6.83
C LEU A 88 3.67 -2.02 6.65
N THR A 89 4.18 -2.53 5.53
CA THR A 89 5.63 -2.67 5.24
C THR A 89 6.05 -2.17 3.85
N ASP A 90 5.14 -2.19 2.88
CA ASP A 90 5.40 -2.02 1.44
C ASP A 90 4.27 -1.24 0.73
N TYR A 91 3.93 -0.03 1.23
CA TYR A 91 2.77 0.74 0.73
C TYR A 91 2.80 1.01 -0.78
N ASN A 92 3.95 1.40 -1.31
CA ASN A 92 4.15 1.64 -2.76
C ASN A 92 5.08 0.60 -3.39
N LEU A 93 5.05 -0.67 -2.94
CA LEU A 93 6.11 -1.66 -3.22
C LEU A 93 7.49 -1.14 -2.80
N ASN A 94 7.80 -1.24 -1.50
CA ASN A 94 9.04 -0.74 -0.91
C ASN A 94 10.22 -1.71 -1.21
N CYS A 95 10.53 -1.90 -2.48
CA CYS A 95 11.69 -2.63 -3.00
C CYS A 95 12.47 -1.75 -3.97
N VAL A 96 13.81 -1.87 -3.94
CA VAL A 96 14.68 -1.17 -4.89
C VAL A 96 14.65 -1.92 -6.21
N ILE A 97 14.17 -1.27 -7.26
CA ILE A 97 14.20 -1.80 -8.63
C ILE A 97 15.55 -1.41 -9.21
N ARG A 98 16.48 -2.38 -9.27
CA ARG A 98 17.88 -2.14 -9.67
C ARG A 98 18.16 -2.37 -11.14
N ASP A 99 17.30 -3.13 -11.80
CA ASP A 99 17.51 -3.52 -13.18
C ASP A 99 16.78 -2.53 -14.11
N ALA A 100 17.56 -1.75 -14.85
CA ALA A 100 17.07 -0.77 -15.81
C ALA A 100 16.24 -1.39 -16.95
N ALA A 101 16.29 -2.71 -17.14
CA ALA A 101 15.41 -3.43 -18.06
C ALA A 101 13.95 -3.50 -17.58
N TRP A 102 13.66 -3.08 -16.35
CA TRP A 102 12.31 -3.02 -15.77
C TRP A 102 11.84 -1.57 -15.57
N PRO A 103 11.50 -0.85 -16.65
CA PRO A 103 10.89 0.47 -16.51
C PRO A 103 9.59 0.31 -15.73
N THR A 104 9.56 0.86 -14.51
CA THR A 104 8.44 0.68 -13.60
C THR A 104 7.60 1.93 -13.54
N LEU A 105 6.28 1.75 -13.57
CA LEU A 105 5.31 2.80 -13.33
C LEU A 105 4.69 2.60 -11.94
N LEU A 106 4.91 3.56 -11.04
CA LEU A 106 4.25 3.61 -9.74
C LEU A 106 3.06 4.54 -9.80
N LEU A 107 1.90 4.07 -9.34
CA LEU A 107 0.71 4.89 -9.13
C LEU A 107 0.72 5.44 -7.70
N SER A 108 0.99 6.73 -7.56
CA SER A 108 1.01 7.41 -6.27
C SER A 108 -0.34 8.05 -5.97
N MET A 109 -0.79 7.94 -4.72
CA MET A 109 -1.96 8.64 -4.20
C MET A 109 -1.61 10.03 -3.64
N SER A 110 -0.36 10.48 -3.78
CA SER A 110 0.08 11.83 -3.41
C SER A 110 -0.09 12.79 -4.59
N CYS A 111 -0.62 13.99 -4.38
CA CYS A 111 -0.77 14.98 -5.46
C CYS A 111 0.57 15.60 -5.88
N ASP A 112 0.70 15.95 -7.16
CA ASP A 112 1.82 16.72 -7.74
C ASP A 112 3.21 16.19 -7.38
N GLY A 113 3.39 14.86 -7.35
CA GLY A 113 4.67 14.25 -6.98
C GLY A 113 5.03 14.37 -5.51
N GLY A 114 4.02 14.50 -4.64
CA GLY A 114 4.18 14.47 -3.20
C GLY A 114 4.89 13.21 -2.69
N PRO A 115 5.18 13.14 -1.38
CA PRO A 115 6.06 12.13 -0.84
C PRO A 115 5.56 10.71 -1.13
N ILE A 116 6.49 9.84 -1.55
CA ILE A 116 6.27 8.40 -1.64
C ILE A 116 6.59 7.78 -0.28
N LEU A 117 5.60 7.09 0.29
CA LEU A 117 5.68 6.52 1.62
C LEU A 117 6.25 5.10 1.56
N ALA A 118 7.12 4.75 2.52
CA ALA A 118 7.68 3.40 2.62
C ALA A 118 6.61 2.41 3.10
N ASN A 119 5.80 2.84 4.06
CA ASN A 119 4.67 2.11 4.60
C ASN A 119 3.58 3.11 5.04
N ILE A 120 2.38 2.60 5.35
CA ILE A 120 1.21 3.41 5.69
C ILE A 120 1.42 4.28 6.94
N TRP A 121 2.30 3.86 7.86
CA TRP A 121 2.58 4.60 9.08
C TRP A 121 3.35 5.91 8.82
N ASP A 122 4.01 6.03 7.67
CA ASP A 122 4.71 7.26 7.29
C ASP A 122 3.75 8.40 6.93
N THR A 123 2.45 8.11 6.71
CA THR A 123 1.40 9.15 6.65
C THR A 123 1.34 9.99 7.93
N TYR A 124 1.82 9.44 9.06
CA TYR A 124 1.86 10.10 10.37
C TYR A 124 3.21 10.75 10.68
N VAL A 125 4.21 10.60 9.79
CA VAL A 125 5.60 11.05 9.98
C VAL A 125 6.06 11.85 8.75
N PRO A 126 5.46 13.02 8.48
CA PRO A 126 5.59 13.71 7.19
C PRO A 126 7.00 14.22 6.86
N TRP A 127 7.90 14.29 7.84
CA TRP A 127 9.30 14.66 7.63
C TRP A 127 10.16 13.49 7.11
N ARG A 128 9.66 12.25 7.15
CA ARG A 128 10.37 11.08 6.66
C ARG A 128 10.28 11.03 5.14
N LYS A 129 11.44 10.86 4.49
CA LYS A 129 11.54 10.73 3.04
C LYS A 129 12.34 9.49 2.71
N LEU A 130 11.93 8.79 1.66
CA LEU A 130 12.72 7.72 1.10
C LEU A 130 13.93 8.29 0.33
N PRO A 131 15.09 7.61 0.35
CA PRO A 131 16.22 7.97 -0.51
C PRO A 131 15.81 7.98 -1.98
N ALA A 132 16.32 8.93 -2.77
CA ALA A 132 16.04 9.01 -4.20
C ALA A 132 16.44 7.74 -4.96
N SER A 133 17.53 7.07 -4.52
CA SER A 133 18.02 5.81 -5.08
C SER A 133 17.01 4.65 -4.99
N THR A 134 15.96 4.75 -4.16
CA THR A 134 14.90 3.74 -4.10
C THR A 134 14.06 3.73 -5.39
N TRP A 135 14.00 4.85 -6.09
CA TRP A 135 13.06 5.10 -7.18
C TRP A 135 13.74 5.49 -8.50
N GLU A 136 15.05 5.26 -8.62
CA GLU A 136 15.90 5.61 -9.77
C GLU A 136 15.35 5.08 -11.11
N HIS A 137 14.71 3.91 -11.11
CA HIS A 137 14.13 3.29 -12.30
C HIS A 137 12.58 3.29 -12.29
N VAL A 138 11.98 4.23 -11.55
CA VAL A 138 10.53 4.29 -11.32
C VAL A 138 9.97 5.63 -11.80
N SER A 139 9.15 5.58 -12.83
CA SER A 139 8.28 6.70 -13.20
C SER A 139 7.08 6.74 -12.25
N VAL A 140 6.71 7.93 -11.77
CA VAL A 140 5.59 8.10 -10.85
C VAL A 140 4.44 8.81 -11.56
N LEU A 141 3.28 8.18 -11.51
CA LEU A 141 2.02 8.78 -11.91
C LEU A 141 1.31 9.30 -10.67
N SER A 142 0.97 10.59 -10.65
CA SER A 142 0.28 11.21 -9.52
C SER A 142 -0.92 12.05 -9.97
N PRO A 143 -2.00 12.08 -9.16
CA PRO A 143 -3.07 13.05 -9.37
C PRO A 143 -2.56 14.49 -9.23
N THR A 144 -3.23 15.43 -9.89
CA THR A 144 -2.97 16.87 -9.68
C THR A 144 -3.65 17.37 -8.42
N SER A 145 -3.10 18.39 -7.76
CA SER A 145 -3.86 19.12 -6.72
C SER A 145 -5.14 19.75 -7.29
N HIS A 146 -5.14 20.14 -8.56
CA HIS A 146 -6.33 20.61 -9.27
C HIS A 146 -7.45 19.55 -9.31
N TYR A 147 -7.11 18.28 -9.53
CA TYR A 147 -8.07 17.18 -9.43
C TYR A 147 -8.59 17.03 -8.01
N ALA A 148 -7.71 17.01 -7.00
CA ALA A 148 -8.13 16.90 -5.60
C ALA A 148 -9.07 18.03 -5.17
N ALA A 149 -8.85 19.27 -5.64
CA ALA A 149 -9.69 20.43 -5.34
C ALA A 149 -11.12 20.34 -5.91
N ARG A 150 -11.35 19.49 -6.91
CA ARG A 150 -12.68 19.26 -7.50
C ARG A 150 -13.50 18.21 -6.75
N LEU A 151 -12.87 17.46 -5.85
CA LEU A 151 -13.54 16.41 -5.08
C LEU A 151 -14.44 17.02 -3.98
N PRO A 152 -15.49 16.31 -3.53
CA PRO A 152 -16.45 16.83 -2.55
C PRO A 152 -15.85 17.35 -1.23
N SER A 153 -14.66 16.88 -0.88
CA SER A 153 -13.93 17.29 0.33
C SER A 153 -12.60 17.99 0.03
N CYS A 154 -12.39 18.40 -1.23
CA CYS A 154 -11.13 18.99 -1.72
C CYS A 154 -9.90 18.12 -1.41
N GLN A 155 -10.10 16.81 -1.28
CA GLN A 155 -9.08 15.83 -0.90
C GLN A 155 -9.38 14.49 -1.56
N LEU A 156 -8.32 13.71 -1.79
CA LEU A 156 -8.43 12.34 -2.25
C LEU A 156 -9.02 11.43 -1.15
N PRO A 157 -9.76 10.38 -1.53
CA PRO A 157 -10.10 9.27 -0.63
C PRO A 157 -8.87 8.76 0.11
N ASN A 158 -8.97 8.59 1.42
CA ASN A 158 -7.85 8.12 2.21
C ASN A 158 -8.30 7.33 3.45
N THR A 159 -7.36 6.68 4.13
CA THR A 159 -7.66 5.80 5.27
C THR A 159 -8.23 6.54 6.47
N TRP A 160 -8.08 7.87 6.58
CA TRP A 160 -8.69 8.67 7.64
C TRP A 160 -10.20 8.78 7.53
N ASP A 161 -10.75 8.54 6.34
CA ASP A 161 -12.20 8.52 6.15
C ASP A 161 -12.88 7.45 7.01
N PHE A 162 -12.18 6.39 7.42
CA PHE A 162 -12.72 5.40 8.36
C PHE A 162 -12.81 5.89 9.81
N PHE A 163 -12.03 6.92 10.17
CA PHE A 163 -11.98 7.49 11.52
C PHE A 163 -12.76 8.79 11.64
N ALA A 164 -13.26 9.35 10.54
CA ALA A 164 -14.02 10.59 10.54
C ALA A 164 -15.42 10.39 11.15
N THR A 165 -15.76 11.18 12.16
CA THR A 165 -17.00 11.06 12.95
C THR A 165 -18.26 11.02 12.07
N GLN A 166 -18.32 11.82 11.00
CA GLN A 166 -19.46 11.84 10.09
C GLN A 166 -19.64 10.52 9.34
N TYR A 167 -18.53 9.88 8.94
CA TYR A 167 -18.55 8.62 8.20
C TYR A 167 -18.77 7.42 9.12
N ILE A 168 -18.28 7.47 10.37
CA ILE A 168 -18.63 6.47 11.39
C ILE A 168 -20.15 6.47 11.66
N LYS A 169 -20.74 7.66 11.81
CA LYS A 169 -22.19 7.81 12.03
C LYS A 169 -23.02 7.43 10.81
N GLN A 170 -22.48 7.69 9.61
CA GLN A 170 -23.18 7.49 8.34
C GLN A 170 -22.23 6.93 7.27
N PRO A 171 -21.94 5.61 7.28
CA PRO A 171 -20.94 4.99 6.39
C PRO A 171 -21.23 5.17 4.90
N HIS A 172 -22.50 5.27 4.52
CA HIS A 172 -22.91 5.51 3.13
C HIS A 172 -22.44 6.87 2.59
N LEU A 173 -22.23 7.87 3.45
CA LEU A 173 -21.69 9.17 3.03
C LEU A 173 -20.25 9.05 2.54
N ARG A 174 -19.47 8.14 3.13
CA ARG A 174 -18.11 7.85 2.67
C ARG A 174 -18.14 7.19 1.30
N MET A 175 -18.98 6.17 1.13
CA MET A 175 -19.16 5.50 -0.17
C MET A 175 -19.55 6.52 -1.24
N LYS A 176 -20.57 7.35 -0.99
CA LYS A 176 -20.98 8.41 -1.91
C LYS A 176 -19.85 9.38 -2.25
N ALA A 177 -19.02 9.78 -1.28
CA ALA A 177 -17.89 10.67 -1.52
C ALA A 177 -16.78 9.99 -2.35
N TRP A 178 -16.52 8.71 -2.10
CA TRP A 178 -15.55 7.91 -2.86
C TRP A 178 -16.04 7.62 -4.27
N ASP A 179 -17.33 7.30 -4.45
CA ASP A 179 -17.97 7.11 -5.75
C ASP A 179 -17.90 8.39 -6.57
N ALA A 180 -18.18 9.54 -5.96
CA ALA A 180 -18.02 10.84 -6.62
C ALA A 180 -16.57 11.11 -7.06
N ALA A 181 -15.58 10.69 -6.28
CA ALA A 181 -14.18 10.81 -6.68
C ALA A 181 -13.80 9.87 -7.83
N TYR A 182 -14.36 8.66 -7.85
CA TYR A 182 -14.19 7.70 -8.94
C TYR A 182 -14.83 8.17 -10.25
N GLU A 183 -16.00 8.79 -10.17
CA GLU A 183 -16.72 9.34 -11.34
C GLU A 183 -16.10 10.64 -11.87
N GLU A 184 -15.35 11.36 -11.03
CA GLU A 184 -14.76 12.65 -11.40
C GLU A 184 -13.65 12.48 -12.46
N PRO A 185 -13.77 13.14 -13.63
CA PRO A 185 -12.74 13.08 -14.66
C PRO A 185 -11.39 13.61 -14.15
N GLY A 186 -10.40 12.72 -14.06
CA GLY A 186 -9.07 13.05 -13.58
C GLY A 186 -8.22 13.81 -14.59
N VAL A 187 -7.39 14.73 -14.08
CA VAL A 187 -6.20 15.23 -14.79
C VAL A 187 -5.00 14.69 -14.05
N VAL A 188 -4.17 13.92 -14.76
CA VAL A 188 -3.04 13.20 -14.19
C VAL A 188 -1.74 13.89 -14.57
N THR A 189 -0.84 14.09 -13.61
CA THR A 189 0.51 14.56 -13.87
C THR A 189 1.45 13.37 -13.96
N PHE A 190 2.23 13.32 -15.05
CA PHE A 190 3.36 12.41 -15.18
C PHE A 190 4.60 13.06 -14.58
N ILE A 191 5.17 12.43 -13.56
CA ILE A 191 6.49 12.80 -13.05
C ILE A 191 7.43 11.65 -13.34
N VAL A 192 8.24 11.84 -14.38
CA VAL A 192 9.33 10.92 -14.69
C VAL A 192 10.46 11.24 -13.73
N MET A 193 10.57 10.46 -12.63
CA MET A 193 11.79 10.43 -11.83
C MET A 193 12.81 9.57 -12.58
N ALA A 194 13.37 10.11 -13.66
CA ALA A 194 14.54 9.53 -14.32
C ALA A 194 15.77 10.19 -13.72
N LEU A 195 16.52 9.42 -12.93
CA LEU A 195 17.95 9.66 -12.72
C LEU A 195 18.68 8.36 -12.98
#